data_AF-A0A2D5VHJ9-F1
#
_entry.id   AF-A0A2D5VHJ9-F1
#
_cell.length_a   1.000
_cell.length_b   1.000
_cell.length_c   1.000
_cell.angle_alpha   90.00
_cell.angle_beta   90.00
_cell.angle_gamma   90.00
#
_symmetry.space_group_name_H-M   'P 1'
#
loop_
_entity.id
_entity.type
_entity.pdbx_description
1 polymer ?
#
loop_
_entity_poly.entity_id
_entity_poly.type
_entity_poly.pdbx_seq_one_letter_code
_entity_poly.pdbx_strand_id
1 'polypeptide(L)'
;MGIEPAGGTPVAAQLACQTFSTKRTFGDTPPLSDMPVLDAIATISPSGKLGLMPIHRSADGRPTELTMNLEGFVAQNDAEIVSSVSETWSDRNRRDIPQKIEPCRSCAEVRDGVHLKLTLPRFNIYVQLTIYLLFTSKSEGYLDEGDTKMEVTVQATEFANIKLF
;
A
#
# COMPACT_ATOMS: atom_id res chain seq x y z
N MET A 1 0.17 -10.02 -17.44
CA MET A 1 -0.10 -8.59 -17.18
C MET A 1 0.87 -8.16 -16.09
N GLY A 2 1.90 -7.42 -16.48
CA GLY A 2 2.98 -7.00 -15.60
C GLY A 2 2.61 -5.73 -14.83
N ILE A 3 2.93 -5.77 -13.55
CA ILE A 3 3.14 -4.68 -12.59
C ILE A 3 3.40 -3.31 -13.27
N GLU A 4 2.53 -2.33 -13.02
CA GLU A 4 2.70 -0.92 -13.41
C GLU A 4 3.48 -0.05 -12.39
N PRO A 5 4.49 -0.50 -11.59
CA PRO A 5 5.42 0.43 -10.96
C PRO A 5 6.63 0.77 -11.85
N ALA A 6 6.74 0.22 -13.08
CA ALA A 6 7.94 0.36 -13.91
C ALA A 6 8.02 1.61 -14.81
N GLY A 7 7.11 2.59 -14.69
CA GLY A 7 7.10 3.76 -15.58
C GLY A 7 6.48 5.04 -15.02
N GLY A 8 6.17 5.09 -13.72
CA GLY A 8 5.67 6.29 -13.07
C GLY A 8 6.77 7.06 -12.34
N THR A 9 6.55 8.35 -12.09
CA THR A 9 7.42 9.18 -11.26
C THR A 9 7.22 8.81 -9.79
N PRO A 10 8.27 8.43 -9.04
CA PRO A 10 8.15 8.19 -7.61
C PRO A 10 7.66 9.43 -6.86
N VAL A 11 6.76 9.25 -5.91
CA VAL A 11 6.29 10.32 -5.01
C VAL A 11 6.49 9.92 -3.55
N ALA A 12 6.65 10.92 -2.69
CA ALA A 12 6.86 10.67 -1.28
C ALA A 12 5.58 10.13 -0.64
N ALA A 13 5.69 9.00 0.05
CA ALA A 13 4.65 8.47 0.92
C ALA A 13 5.05 8.71 2.37
N GLN A 14 4.30 9.54 3.08
CA GLN A 14 4.43 9.69 4.52
C GLN A 14 3.58 8.64 5.20
N LEU A 15 4.22 7.73 5.94
CA LEU A 15 3.55 6.63 6.60
C LEU A 15 3.55 6.81 8.11
N ALA A 16 2.36 6.84 8.71
CA ALA A 16 2.18 6.68 10.15
C ALA A 16 1.66 5.27 10.43
N CYS A 17 2.45 4.45 11.09
CA CYS A 17 2.06 3.09 11.45
C CYS A 17 2.69 2.68 12.80
N GLN A 18 2.21 1.57 13.36
CA GLN A 18 2.83 0.96 14.53
C GLN A 18 4.23 0.45 14.19
N THR A 19 5.00 0.13 15.22
CA THR A 19 6.29 -0.54 15.07
C THR A 19 6.25 -1.95 15.64
N PHE A 20 7.11 -2.83 15.13
CA PHE A 20 7.38 -4.14 15.68
C PHE A 20 8.87 -4.27 16.02
N SER A 21 9.16 -5.16 16.96
CA SER A 21 10.53 -5.51 17.34
C SER A 21 10.68 -7.03 17.36
N THR A 22 11.82 -7.55 16.92
CA THR A 22 12.16 -8.97 17.05
C THR A 22 13.07 -9.16 18.26
N LYS A 23 12.84 -10.23 19.03
CA LYS A 23 13.64 -10.52 20.24
C LYS A 23 14.82 -11.43 19.98
N ARG A 24 14.84 -12.09 18.82
CA ARG A 24 15.78 -13.17 18.48
C ARG A 24 16.44 -12.88 17.16
N THR A 25 17.68 -13.33 17.05
CA THR A 25 18.41 -13.42 15.78
C THR A 25 17.76 -14.47 14.88
N PHE A 26 17.64 -14.18 13.60
CA PHE A 26 17.21 -15.14 12.59
C PHE A 26 18.32 -15.30 11.54
N GLY A 27 19.01 -16.44 11.55
CA GLY A 27 20.25 -16.63 10.78
C GLY A 27 21.32 -15.63 11.22
N ASP A 28 21.88 -14.88 10.28
CA ASP A 28 22.83 -13.78 10.55
C ASP A 28 22.14 -12.41 10.74
N THR A 29 20.80 -12.39 10.79
CA THR A 29 20.05 -11.13 10.96
C THR A 29 19.86 -10.83 12.45
N PRO A 30 20.43 -9.73 12.98
CA PRO A 30 20.29 -9.37 14.38
C PRO A 30 18.83 -9.02 14.74
N PRO A 31 18.49 -9.04 16.04
CA PRO A 31 17.22 -8.50 16.52
C PRO A 31 16.99 -7.07 16.01
N LEU A 32 15.78 -6.79 15.55
CA LEU A 32 15.36 -5.48 15.06
C LEU A 32 14.53 -4.78 16.14
N SER A 33 14.74 -3.48 16.31
CA SER A 33 13.95 -2.65 17.23
C SER A 33 13.17 -1.62 16.43
N ASP A 34 11.92 -1.38 16.84
CA ASP A 34 11.08 -0.26 16.39
C ASP A 34 10.95 -0.13 14.86
N MET A 35 10.86 -1.26 14.18
CA MET A 35 10.68 -1.30 12.73
C MET A 35 9.23 -1.00 12.37
N PRO A 36 8.92 -0.16 11.37
CA PRO A 36 7.54 0.10 10.98
C PRO A 36 6.87 -1.18 10.48
N VAL A 37 5.63 -1.41 10.90
CA VAL A 37 4.84 -2.60 10.48
C VAL A 37 4.48 -2.56 9.00
N LEU A 38 4.46 -1.37 8.42
CA LEU A 38 4.21 -1.14 7.01
C LEU A 38 5.39 -0.41 6.37
N ASP A 39 5.52 -0.59 5.07
CA ASP A 39 6.31 0.26 4.18
C ASP A 39 5.43 0.57 2.96
N ALA A 40 5.79 1.57 2.17
CA ALA A 40 5.01 1.95 1.01
C ALA A 40 5.88 2.52 -0.11
N ILE A 41 5.55 2.11 -1.34
CA ILE A 41 6.07 2.74 -2.55
C ILE A 41 4.91 3.38 -3.28
N ALA A 42 5.07 4.65 -3.66
CA ALA A 42 4.08 5.40 -4.41
C ALA A 42 4.68 5.92 -5.72
N THR A 43 3.91 5.85 -6.79
CA THR A 43 4.28 6.39 -8.11
C THR A 43 3.09 7.07 -8.76
N ILE A 44 3.35 8.08 -9.59
CA ILE A 44 2.34 8.70 -10.45
C ILE A 44 2.67 8.37 -11.91
N SER A 45 1.74 7.75 -12.63
CA SER A 45 1.91 7.46 -14.06
C SER A 45 1.76 8.74 -14.90
N PRO A 46 2.34 8.78 -16.12
CA PRO A 46 2.09 9.87 -17.08
C PRO A 46 0.60 10.05 -17.45
N SER A 47 -0.22 9.02 -17.24
CA SER A 47 -1.67 9.05 -17.47
C SER A 47 -2.49 9.52 -16.27
N GLY A 48 -1.85 9.95 -15.18
CA GLY A 48 -2.54 10.46 -14.00
C GLY A 48 -3.06 9.41 -13.04
N LYS A 49 -2.43 8.23 -13.00
CA LYS A 49 -2.77 7.21 -12.02
C LYS A 49 -1.78 7.27 -10.86
N LEU A 50 -2.28 7.39 -9.64
CA LEU A 50 -1.49 7.17 -8.44
C LEU A 50 -1.48 5.67 -8.13
N GLY A 51 -0.32 5.05 -8.28
CA GLY A 51 -0.05 3.70 -7.81
C GLY A 51 0.52 3.73 -6.40
N LEU A 52 -0.09 2.99 -5.46
CA LEU A 52 0.46 2.77 -4.12
C LEU A 52 0.60 1.27 -3.86
N MET A 53 1.77 0.85 -3.36
CA MET A 53 2.05 -0.51 -2.96
C MET A 53 2.42 -0.56 -1.47
N PRO A 54 1.45 -0.74 -0.55
CA PRO A 54 1.75 -0.98 0.85
C PRO A 54 2.31 -2.39 1.06
N ILE A 55 3.38 -2.50 1.83
CA ILE A 55 4.09 -3.73 2.13
C ILE A 55 3.96 -4.00 3.63
N HIS A 56 3.30 -5.10 4.01
CA HIS A 56 3.23 -5.53 5.41
C HIS A 56 4.53 -6.23 5.80
N ARG A 57 5.22 -5.68 6.80
CA ARG A 57 6.53 -6.18 7.26
C ARG A 57 6.43 -7.08 8.49
N SER A 58 5.34 -6.97 9.25
CA SER A 58 5.08 -7.84 10.39
C SER A 58 4.54 -9.20 9.96
N ALA A 59 4.98 -10.24 10.65
CA ALA A 59 4.54 -11.63 10.46
C ALA A 59 3.41 -12.05 11.41
N ASP A 60 2.87 -11.13 12.21
CA ASP A 60 1.80 -11.40 13.19
C ASP A 60 0.46 -11.76 12.54
N GLY A 61 0.32 -11.52 11.24
CA GLY A 61 -0.79 -11.99 10.43
C GLY A 61 -2.12 -11.37 10.85
N ARG A 62 -2.11 -10.12 11.32
CA ARG A 62 -3.34 -9.39 11.63
C ARG A 62 -3.82 -8.59 10.42
N PRO A 63 -5.14 -8.37 10.27
CA PRO A 63 -5.61 -7.41 9.29
C PRO A 63 -5.23 -6.00 9.75
N THR A 64 -4.84 -5.16 8.80
CA THR A 64 -4.39 -3.80 9.08
C THR A 64 -5.32 -2.82 8.39
N GLU A 65 -5.95 -1.92 9.15
CA GLU A 65 -6.73 -0.84 8.56
C GLU A 65 -5.79 0.22 8.01
N LEU A 66 -5.92 0.53 6.72
CA LEU A 66 -5.17 1.57 6.04
C LEU A 66 -6.14 2.70 5.69
N THR A 67 -5.78 3.91 6.10
CA THR A 67 -6.44 5.16 5.74
C THR A 67 -5.45 6.00 4.94
N MET A 68 -5.91 6.58 3.84
CA MET A 68 -5.10 7.42 2.98
C MET A 68 -5.74 8.79 2.87
N ASN A 69 -4.94 9.82 3.08
CA ASN A 69 -5.26 11.20 2.78
C ASN A 69 -4.54 11.59 1.48
N LEU A 70 -5.34 11.90 0.47
CA LEU A 70 -4.94 12.34 -0.86
C LEU A 70 -5.03 13.87 -1.00
N GLU A 71 -4.97 14.62 0.10
CA GLU A 71 -4.89 16.07 0.07
C GLU A 71 -3.78 16.54 -0.90
N GLY A 72 -4.10 17.55 -1.71
CA GLY A 72 -3.27 17.98 -2.83
C GLY A 72 -3.55 17.25 -4.15
N PHE A 73 -4.36 16.19 -4.13
CA PHE A 73 -4.90 15.52 -5.31
C PHE A 73 -6.41 15.70 -5.41
N VAL A 74 -6.93 15.67 -6.63
CA VAL A 74 -8.35 15.47 -6.89
C VAL A 74 -8.48 14.07 -7.48
N ALA A 75 -9.08 13.13 -6.77
CA ALA A 75 -9.26 11.76 -7.27
C ALA A 75 -10.67 11.54 -7.82
N GLN A 76 -10.81 10.55 -8.70
CA GLN A 76 -12.10 9.94 -8.99
C GLN A 76 -12.62 9.20 -7.75
N ASN A 77 -13.92 8.91 -7.73
CA ASN A 77 -14.60 8.33 -6.57
C ASN A 77 -14.23 6.88 -6.28
N ASP A 78 -13.47 6.21 -7.16
CA ASP A 78 -13.11 4.81 -7.03
C ASP A 78 -11.61 4.60 -7.17
N ALA A 79 -11.08 3.68 -6.35
CA ALA A 79 -9.74 3.12 -6.44
C ALA A 79 -9.84 1.66 -6.84
N GLU A 80 -9.03 1.24 -7.82
CA GLU A 80 -8.85 -0.18 -8.13
C GLU A 80 -7.82 -0.78 -7.18
N ILE A 81 -8.12 -1.96 -6.64
CA ILE A 81 -7.23 -2.69 -5.74
C ILE A 81 -6.93 -4.05 -6.37
N VAL A 82 -5.65 -4.35 -6.55
CA VAL A 82 -5.16 -5.67 -6.93
C VAL A 82 -4.40 -6.25 -5.74
N SER A 83 -4.88 -7.36 -5.19
CA SER A 83 -4.28 -7.98 -4.00
C SER A 83 -4.07 -9.47 -4.19
N SER A 84 -2.96 -10.00 -3.67
CA SER A 84 -2.74 -11.43 -3.52
C SER A 84 -2.67 -11.75 -2.04
N VAL A 85 -3.58 -12.61 -1.57
CA VAL A 85 -3.79 -12.93 -0.16
C VAL A 85 -3.54 -14.41 0.06
N SER A 86 -2.97 -14.77 1.20
CA SER A 86 -2.93 -16.15 1.65
C SER A 86 -3.64 -16.32 2.99
N GLU A 87 -4.06 -17.56 3.29
CA GLU A 87 -4.65 -17.88 4.59
C GLU A 87 -3.57 -18.07 5.65
N THR A 88 -2.41 -18.58 5.23
CA THR A 88 -1.23 -18.78 6.07
C THR A 88 0.04 -18.25 5.40
N TRP A 89 1.05 -17.89 6.20
CA TRP A 89 2.35 -17.48 5.69
C TRP A 89 3.07 -18.56 4.86
N SER A 90 2.69 -19.83 5.04
CA SER A 90 3.32 -20.98 4.38
C SER A 90 2.61 -21.44 3.10
N ASP A 91 1.53 -20.76 2.72
CA ASP A 91 0.80 -21.07 1.50
C ASP A 91 1.66 -20.84 0.26
N ARG A 92 1.45 -21.71 -0.73
CA ARG A 92 2.15 -21.64 -2.01
C ARG A 92 1.32 -22.29 -3.09
N ASN A 93 1.52 -21.83 -4.32
CA ASN A 93 1.02 -22.52 -5.50
C ASN A 93 1.77 -23.84 -5.65
N ARG A 94 1.02 -24.92 -5.94
CA ARG A 94 1.55 -26.26 -6.18
C ARG A 94 1.08 -26.73 -7.54
N ARG A 95 1.69 -27.79 -8.08
CA ARG A 95 1.30 -28.31 -9.40
C ARG A 95 -0.17 -28.74 -9.46
N ASP A 96 -0.68 -29.31 -8.37
CA ASP A 96 -2.05 -29.78 -8.19
C ASP A 96 -3.03 -28.64 -7.85
N ILE A 97 -2.53 -27.52 -7.30
CA ILE A 97 -3.32 -26.32 -6.98
C ILE A 97 -2.52 -25.08 -7.42
N PRO A 98 -2.46 -24.79 -8.73
CA PRO A 98 -1.56 -23.76 -9.28
C PRO A 98 -2.03 -22.33 -8.99
N GLN A 99 -3.31 -22.16 -8.61
CA GLN A 99 -3.96 -20.87 -8.38
C GLN A 99 -4.37 -20.68 -6.92
N LYS A 100 -3.67 -21.32 -5.96
CA LYS A 100 -3.98 -21.15 -4.54
C LYS A 100 -3.81 -19.68 -4.09
N ILE A 101 -2.79 -19.02 -4.63
CA ILE A 101 -2.48 -17.62 -4.42
C ILE A 101 -2.45 -16.98 -5.80
N GLU A 102 -3.45 -16.17 -6.09
CA GLU A 102 -3.55 -15.42 -7.34
C GLU A 102 -4.00 -13.97 -7.06
N PRO A 103 -3.67 -13.03 -7.97
CA PRO A 103 -4.16 -11.66 -7.83
C PRO A 103 -5.67 -11.58 -7.96
N CYS A 104 -6.33 -11.04 -6.95
CA CYS A 104 -7.74 -10.69 -6.95
C CYS A 104 -7.90 -9.18 -7.17
N ARG A 105 -8.91 -8.80 -7.97
CA ARG A 105 -9.27 -7.40 -8.18
C ARG A 105 -10.49 -7.03 -7.35
N SER A 106 -10.48 -5.85 -6.77
CA SER A 106 -11.60 -5.25 -6.06
C SER A 106 -11.57 -3.74 -6.24
N CYS A 107 -12.60 -3.04 -5.77
CA CYS A 107 -12.66 -1.59 -5.78
C CYS A 107 -12.92 -1.07 -4.37
N ALA A 108 -12.47 0.14 -4.09
CA ALA A 108 -12.78 0.88 -2.88
C ALA A 108 -13.14 2.33 -3.19
N GLU A 109 -14.09 2.86 -2.43
CA GLU A 109 -14.58 4.23 -2.58
C GLU A 109 -13.55 5.25 -2.04
N VAL A 110 -13.26 6.27 -2.84
CA VAL A 110 -12.55 7.47 -2.42
C VAL A 110 -13.59 8.52 -2.02
N ARG A 111 -13.77 8.69 -0.71
CA ARG A 111 -14.73 9.63 -0.13
C ARG A 111 -14.24 11.06 -0.23
N ASP A 112 -15.18 11.95 -0.55
CA ASP A 112 -14.95 13.38 -0.71
C ASP A 112 -13.81 13.71 -1.70
N GLY A 113 -13.47 12.77 -2.59
CA GLY A 113 -12.37 12.88 -3.56
C GLY A 113 -10.96 12.85 -2.97
N VAL A 114 -10.81 12.66 -1.65
CA VAL A 114 -9.52 12.75 -0.95
C VAL A 114 -9.26 11.68 0.11
N HIS A 115 -10.28 10.94 0.58
CA HIS A 115 -10.12 9.96 1.66
C HIS A 115 -10.41 8.55 1.19
N LEU A 116 -9.46 7.64 1.36
CA LEU A 116 -9.64 6.21 1.09
C LEU A 116 -9.42 5.42 2.38
N LYS A 117 -10.35 4.50 2.68
CA LYS A 117 -10.18 3.53 3.78
C LYS A 117 -10.28 2.11 3.23
N LEU A 118 -9.33 1.26 3.58
CA LEU A 118 -9.33 -0.15 3.23
C LEU A 118 -8.81 -1.01 4.39
N THR A 119 -9.15 -2.30 4.36
CA THR A 119 -8.58 -3.29 5.27
C THR A 119 -7.66 -4.20 4.48
N LEU A 120 -6.38 -4.19 4.81
CA LEU A 120 -5.42 -5.16 4.29
C LEU A 120 -5.67 -6.50 4.99
N PRO A 121 -5.99 -7.57 4.26
CA PRO A 121 -6.21 -8.87 4.87
C PRO A 121 -4.90 -9.44 5.41
N ARG A 122 -5.03 -10.46 6.28
CA ARG A 122 -3.90 -11.18 6.86
C ARG A 122 -3.02 -11.77 5.75
N PHE A 123 -1.71 -11.79 5.98
CA PHE A 123 -0.73 -12.39 5.07
C PHE A 123 -0.90 -11.91 3.61
N ASN A 124 -1.16 -10.61 3.43
CA ASN A 124 -1.14 -10.03 2.11
C ASN A 124 0.30 -10.09 1.57
N ILE A 125 0.48 -10.80 0.46
CA ILE A 125 1.79 -10.93 -0.19
C ILE A 125 2.04 -9.69 -1.05
N TYR A 126 0.97 -9.19 -1.66
CA TYR A 126 1.00 -8.08 -2.59
C TYR A 126 -0.31 -7.32 -2.52
N VAL A 127 -0.24 -5.99 -2.46
CA VAL A 127 -1.39 -5.11 -2.66
C VAL A 127 -0.92 -3.93 -3.50
N GLN A 128 -1.63 -3.66 -4.58
CA GLN A 128 -1.49 -2.46 -5.38
C GLN A 128 -2.83 -1.73 -5.38
N LEU A 129 -2.79 -0.45 -5.06
CA LEU A 129 -3.92 0.46 -5.17
C LEU A 129 -3.63 1.40 -6.34
N THR A 130 -4.60 1.55 -7.22
CA THR A 130 -4.56 2.47 -8.35
C THR A 130 -5.70 3.46 -8.19
N ILE A 131 -5.36 4.72 -7.99
CA ILE A 131 -6.32 5.83 -7.88
C ILE A 131 -6.20 6.69 -9.13
N TYR A 132 -7.34 7.01 -9.74
CA TYR A 132 -7.38 7.84 -10.93
C TYR A 132 -7.48 9.31 -10.52
N LEU A 133 -6.48 10.11 -10.89
CA LEU A 133 -6.45 11.54 -10.60
C LEU A 133 -7.22 12.31 -11.67
N LEU A 134 -8.01 13.28 -11.23
CA LEU A 134 -8.65 14.29 -12.05
C LEU A 134 -7.70 15.48 -12.18
N PHE A 135 -6.96 15.54 -13.29
CA PHE A 135 -6.27 16.78 -13.63
C PHE A 135 -7.29 17.79 -14.11
N THR A 136 -7.56 18.82 -13.31
CA THR A 136 -8.25 20.00 -13.83
C THR A 136 -7.28 20.70 -14.79
N SER A 137 -7.62 20.77 -16.07
CA SER A 137 -6.87 21.54 -17.06
C SER A 137 -6.93 23.02 -16.72
N LYS A 138 -6.09 23.47 -15.78
CA LYS A 138 -5.85 24.88 -15.48
C LYS A 138 -4.36 25.16 -15.36
N SER A 139 -3.63 24.85 -16.44
CA SER A 139 -2.54 25.67 -16.97
C SER A 139 -1.83 24.89 -18.06
N GLU A 140 -1.79 25.46 -19.27
CA GLU A 140 -0.62 25.31 -20.13
C GLU A 140 0.58 25.84 -19.36
N GLY A 141 1.21 24.97 -18.60
CA GLY A 141 2.36 25.27 -17.76
C GLY A 141 3.04 23.94 -17.54
N TYR A 142 4.18 23.77 -18.21
CA TYR A 142 5.15 22.72 -17.94
C TYR A 142 5.18 22.45 -16.43
N LEU A 143 5.10 21.18 -16.01
CA LEU A 143 5.55 20.79 -14.69
C LEU A 143 7.02 21.19 -14.62
N ASP A 144 7.29 22.36 -14.02
CA ASP A 144 8.63 22.84 -13.75
C ASP A 144 9.29 21.79 -12.86
N GLU A 145 10.49 21.32 -13.22
CA GLU A 145 11.26 20.33 -12.45
C GLU A 145 11.71 20.86 -11.06
N GLY A 146 11.19 22.04 -10.66
CA GLY A 146 11.35 22.63 -9.34
C GLY A 146 10.36 22.07 -8.32
N ASP A 147 10.81 21.08 -7.55
CA ASP A 147 10.59 20.97 -6.11
C ASP A 147 9.12 20.95 -5.58
N THR A 148 8.15 20.51 -6.38
CA THR A 148 6.83 20.17 -5.82
C THR A 148 6.95 18.83 -5.10
N LYS A 149 7.27 18.87 -3.80
CA LYS A 149 7.15 17.70 -2.92
C LYS A 149 5.68 17.31 -2.82
N MET A 150 5.26 16.38 -3.66
CA MET A 150 3.96 15.72 -3.54
C MET A 150 4.05 14.67 -2.44
N GLU A 151 3.22 14.81 -1.41
CA GLU A 151 3.21 13.95 -0.23
C GLU A 151 1.87 13.23 -0.14
N VAL A 152 1.88 11.90 -0.18
CA VAL A 152 0.71 11.09 0.14
C VAL A 152 0.82 10.68 1.60
N THR A 153 -0.15 11.08 2.43
CA THR A 153 -0.16 10.66 3.83
C THR A 153 -0.99 9.38 3.98
N VAL A 154 -0.33 8.33 4.45
CA VAL A 154 -0.90 7.02 4.71
C VAL A 154 -0.85 6.77 6.21
N GLN A 155 -2.01 6.56 6.83
CA GLN A 155 -2.14 6.23 8.24
C GLN A 155 -2.68 4.81 8.40
N ALA A 156 -2.02 3.98 9.20
CA ALA A 156 -2.45 2.62 9.49
C ALA A 156 -2.67 2.38 10.97
N THR A 157 -3.80 1.77 11.32
CA THR A 157 -4.17 1.48 12.72
C THR A 157 -4.55 0.00 12.87
N GLU A 158 -4.01 -0.67 13.90
CA GLU A 158 -4.48 -2.01 14.29
C GLU A 158 -5.58 -1.94 15.35
N PHE A 159 -6.47 -2.93 15.37
CA PHE A 159 -7.32 -3.22 16.53
C PHE A 159 -6.46 -3.75 17.68
N ALA A 160 -6.21 -2.91 18.67
CA ALA A 160 -5.50 -3.28 19.89
C ALA A 160 -6.25 -4.39 20.65
N ASN A 161 -5.67 -5.59 20.70
CA ASN A 161 -5.79 -6.52 21.83
C ASN A 161 -4.49 -7.30 21.98
N ILE A 162 -3.59 -6.73 22.79
CA ILE A 162 -2.39 -7.41 23.27
C ILE A 162 -2.83 -8.32 24.42
N LYS A 163 -2.87 -9.64 24.19
CA LYS A 163 -2.61 -10.63 25.23
C LYS A 163 -1.41 -11.45 24.79
N LEU A 164 -0.28 -11.19 25.43
CA LEU A 164 0.92 -12.00 25.34
C LEU A 164 0.77 -13.16 26.35
N PHE A 165 0.98 -14.39 25.89
CA PHE A 165 1.33 -15.53 26.74
C PHE A 165 2.85 -15.65 26.80
#